data_AF-A0A3M7QYM8-F1
#
_entry.id   AF-A0A3M7QYM8-F1
#
_cell.length_a   1.000
_cell.length_b   1.000
_cell.length_c   1.000
_cell.angle_alpha   90.00
_cell.angle_beta   90.00
_cell.angle_gamma   90.00
#
_symmetry.space_group_name_H-M   'P 1'
#
loop_
_entity.id
_entity.type
_entity.pdbx_description
1 polymer ?
#
loop_
_entity_poly.entity_id
_entity_poly.type
_entity_poly.pdbx_seq_one_letter_code
_entity_poly.pdbx_strand_id
1 'polypeptide(L)'
;MLESDELDEIAEKDDLLGSDDKPKTSLFSSKPALRNRSTVFTLGKRYSTIENEIESTIIIPHASQKSDQKYLMENIFRSEQYALLDNASNELMFLSDFFMAKDNACIELFNSVFEITFNLLLKNSERQIKSTHDAIAIFLCINIIQRYEILAKKRQCFPMLAYFFKS
;
A
#
# COMPACT_ATOMS: atom_id res chain seq x y z
N MET A 1 -16.07 13.62 -16.01
CA MET A 1 -16.92 12.46 -16.37
C MET A 1 -16.16 11.40 -17.19
N LEU A 2 -14.87 11.58 -17.49
CA LEU A 2 -14.01 10.56 -18.12
C LEU A 2 -12.97 9.96 -17.13
N GLU A 3 -12.88 10.48 -15.91
CA GLU A 3 -11.82 10.10 -14.94
C GLU A 3 -12.19 8.91 -14.06
N SER A 4 -13.46 8.49 -14.02
CA SER A 4 -13.90 7.32 -13.27
C SER A 4 -13.51 6.00 -13.96
N ASP A 5 -13.53 5.98 -15.29
CA ASP A 5 -13.48 4.73 -16.06
C ASP A 5 -12.05 4.16 -16.16
N GLU A 6 -11.00 4.99 -16.02
CA GLU A 6 -9.60 4.51 -16.03
C GLU A 6 -9.21 3.75 -14.75
N LEU A 7 -9.89 4.01 -13.63
CA LEU A 7 -9.68 3.29 -12.36
C LEU A 7 -10.52 2.02 -12.25
N ASP A 8 -11.46 1.80 -13.17
CA ASP A 8 -12.41 0.69 -13.13
C ASP A 8 -11.84 -0.63 -13.68
N GLU A 9 -10.71 -0.58 -14.40
CA GLU A 9 -10.04 -1.77 -14.93
C GLU A 9 -8.96 -2.29 -13.97
N ILE A 10 -9.37 -3.11 -13.00
CA ILE A 10 -8.47 -3.83 -12.08
C ILE A 10 -7.83 -5.01 -12.80
N ALA A 11 -6.53 -5.22 -12.61
CA ALA A 11 -5.82 -6.37 -13.18
C ALA A 11 -6.35 -7.70 -12.64
N GLU A 12 -6.74 -8.59 -13.54
CA GLU A 12 -7.16 -9.94 -13.22
C GLU A 12 -6.09 -10.97 -13.64
N LYS A 13 -6.26 -12.21 -13.17
CA LYS A 13 -5.35 -13.32 -13.48
C LYS A 13 -5.19 -13.56 -14.99
N ASP A 14 -6.25 -13.30 -15.74
CA ASP A 14 -6.31 -13.48 -17.20
C ASP A 14 -5.69 -12.30 -17.98
N ASP A 15 -5.22 -11.25 -17.28
CA ASP A 15 -4.48 -10.14 -17.88
C ASP A 15 -2.96 -10.36 -17.87
N LEU A 16 -2.47 -11.41 -17.20
CA LEU A 16 -1.04 -11.74 -17.20
C LEU A 16 -0.58 -12.16 -18.60
N LEU A 17 0.53 -11.58 -19.07
CA LEU A 17 1.20 -11.98 -20.31
C LEU A 17 1.61 -13.46 -20.20
N GLY A 18 0.90 -14.34 -20.93
CA GLY A 18 1.16 -15.78 -20.93
C GLY A 18 0.14 -16.64 -20.18
N SER A 19 -1.03 -16.11 -19.80
CA SER A 19 -2.18 -16.98 -19.52
C SER A 19 -2.49 -17.76 -20.80
N ASP A 20 -2.30 -19.08 -20.78
CA ASP A 20 -2.68 -19.92 -21.92
C ASP A 20 -4.13 -19.62 -22.29
N ASP A 21 -4.35 -19.06 -23.48
CA ASP A 21 -5.65 -19.02 -24.14
C ASP A 21 -6.04 -20.49 -24.40
N LYS A 22 -6.55 -21.20 -23.39
CA LYS A 22 -7.22 -22.47 -23.63
C LYS A 22 -8.49 -22.10 -24.39
N PRO A 23 -8.60 -22.42 -25.69
CA PRO A 23 -9.78 -22.06 -26.44
C PRO A 23 -10.94 -22.89 -25.87
N LYS A 24 -11.76 -22.29 -25.01
CA LYS A 24 -13.07 -22.86 -24.69
C LYS A 24 -13.91 -22.69 -25.94
N THR A 25 -13.89 -23.72 -26.79
CA THR A 25 -14.79 -23.91 -27.92
C THR A 25 -16.21 -24.03 -27.38
N SER A 26 -16.87 -22.89 -27.15
CA SER A 26 -18.31 -22.82 -26.90
C SER A 26 -18.93 -21.98 -28.01
N LEU A 27 -19.71 -22.64 -28.86
CA LEU A 27 -20.31 -22.09 -30.09
C LEU A 27 -21.44 -21.06 -29.84
N PHE A 28 -21.54 -20.49 -28.63
CA PHE A 28 -22.58 -19.51 -28.27
C PHE A 28 -22.10 -18.40 -27.30
N SER A 29 -20.81 -18.07 -27.24
CA SER A 29 -20.36 -16.92 -26.45
C SER A 29 -20.53 -15.62 -27.26
N SER A 30 -21.36 -14.70 -26.76
CA SER A 30 -21.28 -13.27 -27.10
C SER A 30 -19.82 -12.85 -27.05
N LYS A 31 -19.38 -12.06 -28.05
CA LYS A 31 -18.02 -11.50 -28.10
C LYS A 31 -17.69 -10.93 -26.73
N PRO A 32 -16.65 -11.41 -26.02
CA PRO A 32 -16.19 -10.71 -24.83
C PRO A 32 -15.81 -9.30 -25.30
N ALA A 33 -16.36 -8.29 -24.63
CA ALA A 33 -15.94 -6.91 -24.87
C ALA A 33 -14.41 -6.88 -24.79
N LEU A 34 -13.74 -6.29 -25.79
CA LEU A 34 -12.30 -6.09 -25.74
C LEU A 34 -12.01 -5.16 -24.54
N ARG A 35 -11.69 -5.75 -23.39
CA ARG A 35 -11.14 -5.01 -22.25
C ARG A 35 -9.79 -4.45 -22.67
N ASN A 36 -9.52 -3.18 -22.38
CA ASN A 36 -8.29 -2.54 -22.81
C ASN A 36 -7.15 -2.98 -21.88
N ARG A 37 -6.52 -4.13 -22.15
CA ARG A 37 -5.41 -4.66 -21.33
C ARG A 37 -4.22 -3.71 -21.17
N SER A 38 -4.13 -2.65 -21.98
CA SER A 38 -3.02 -1.68 -21.95
C SER A 38 -3.11 -0.69 -20.78
N THR A 39 -4.32 -0.31 -20.36
CA THR A 39 -4.56 0.65 -19.25
C THR A 39 -4.18 0.05 -17.90
N VAL A 40 -4.48 -1.24 -17.71
CA VAL A 40 -4.22 -2.03 -16.49
C VAL A 40 -2.74 -2.01 -16.08
N PHE A 41 -1.83 -1.98 -17.07
CA PHE A 41 -0.37 -1.95 -16.84
C PHE A 41 0.28 -0.60 -17.21
N THR A 42 -0.48 0.49 -17.25
CA THR A 42 0.10 1.80 -17.53
C THR A 42 0.62 2.44 -16.23
N LEU A 43 1.93 2.72 -16.17
CA LEU A 43 2.56 3.41 -15.04
C LEU A 43 2.06 4.85 -14.88
N GLY A 44 1.75 5.51 -16.00
CA GLY A 44 1.09 6.82 -16.14
C GLY A 44 1.07 7.72 -14.91
N LYS A 45 -0.14 8.04 -14.44
CA LYS A 45 -0.35 8.88 -13.25
C LYS A 45 -0.02 8.14 -11.94
N ARG A 46 0.05 6.81 -11.93
CA ARG A 46 0.27 6.01 -10.72
C ARG A 46 1.61 6.31 -10.05
N TYR A 47 2.62 6.68 -10.84
CA TYR A 47 3.93 7.09 -10.36
C TYR A 47 3.90 8.37 -9.49
N SER A 48 2.89 9.25 -9.65
CA SER A 48 2.76 10.47 -8.82
C SER A 48 2.68 10.14 -7.34
N THR A 49 2.14 8.96 -7.01
CA THR A 49 2.04 8.43 -5.64
C THR A 49 3.41 8.44 -4.94
N ILE A 50 4.47 8.07 -5.66
CA ILE A 50 5.84 7.98 -5.14
C ILE A 50 6.56 9.33 -5.21
N GLU A 51 6.30 10.11 -6.25
CA GLU A 51 7.03 11.34 -6.50
C GLU A 51 6.56 12.48 -5.59
N ASN A 52 5.25 12.67 -5.48
CA ASN A 52 4.65 13.87 -4.88
C ASN A 52 3.73 13.58 -3.69
N GLU A 53 3.27 12.34 -3.52
CA GLU A 53 2.18 12.04 -2.58
C GLU A 53 2.60 11.18 -1.38
N ILE A 54 3.90 10.89 -1.21
CA ILE A 54 4.42 10.03 -0.13
C ILE A 54 4.01 10.51 1.26
N GLU A 55 4.00 11.83 1.51
CA GLU A 55 3.58 12.40 2.80
C GLU A 55 2.19 13.05 2.71
N SER A 56 1.43 12.78 1.65
CA SER A 56 0.08 13.34 1.53
C SER A 56 -0.89 12.74 2.54
N THR A 57 -1.94 13.49 2.86
CA THR A 57 -2.93 13.14 3.88
C THR A 57 -3.44 11.71 3.71
N ILE A 58 -3.57 11.01 4.84
CA ILE A 58 -4.10 9.64 4.87
C ILE A 58 -5.55 9.61 4.37
N ILE A 59 -5.90 8.50 3.73
CA ILE A 59 -7.25 8.25 3.24
C ILE A 59 -8.19 8.11 4.43
N ILE A 60 -9.28 8.87 4.39
CA ILE A 60 -10.34 8.82 5.38
C ILE A 60 -11.49 7.96 4.82
N PRO A 61 -11.74 6.75 5.37
CA PRO A 61 -12.70 5.81 4.77
C PRO A 61 -14.11 6.39 4.67
N HIS A 62 -14.59 7.02 5.74
CA HIS A 62 -15.95 7.58 5.77
C HIS A 62 -16.15 8.77 4.81
N ALA A 63 -15.08 9.54 4.54
CA ALA A 63 -15.14 10.65 3.60
C ALA A 63 -15.13 10.11 2.16
N SER A 64 -14.27 9.13 1.89
CA SER A 64 -14.13 8.50 0.58
C SER A 64 -15.39 7.78 0.13
N GLN A 65 -16.12 7.15 1.07
CA GLN A 65 -17.40 6.51 0.81
C GLN A 65 -18.49 7.52 0.42
N LYS A 66 -18.46 8.75 0.95
CA LYS A 66 -19.42 9.80 0.59
C LYS A 66 -19.16 10.40 -0.79
N SER A 67 -17.90 10.41 -1.22
CA SER A 67 -17.48 10.94 -2.52
C SER A 67 -17.40 9.89 -3.63
N ASP A 68 -17.76 8.63 -3.34
CA ASP A 68 -17.61 7.47 -4.25
C ASP A 68 -16.20 7.36 -4.86
N GLN A 69 -15.19 7.73 -4.08
CA GLN A 69 -13.81 7.76 -4.54
C GLN A 69 -13.18 6.37 -4.43
N LYS A 70 -12.70 5.86 -5.56
CA LYS A 70 -11.94 4.61 -5.63
C LYS A 70 -10.44 4.88 -5.52
N TYR A 71 -9.71 3.93 -4.97
CA TYR A 71 -8.26 4.00 -4.81
C TYR A 71 -7.62 2.72 -5.35
N LEU A 72 -6.46 2.89 -6.00
CA LEU A 72 -5.63 1.75 -6.37
C LEU A 72 -4.94 1.20 -5.13
N MET A 73 -4.48 -0.05 -5.23
CA MET A 73 -3.87 -0.78 -4.12
C MET A 73 -2.68 -0.02 -3.53
N GLU A 74 -1.81 0.57 -4.36
CA GLU A 74 -0.66 1.33 -3.90
C GLU A 74 -1.03 2.64 -3.18
N ASN A 75 -2.17 3.26 -3.50
CA ASN A 75 -2.63 4.46 -2.79
C ASN A 75 -3.08 4.11 -1.37
N ILE A 76 -3.82 3.00 -1.25
CA ILE A 76 -4.25 2.46 0.05
C ILE A 76 -3.03 2.06 0.86
N PHE A 77 -2.13 1.28 0.27
CA PHE A 77 -0.90 0.83 0.91
C PHE A 77 -0.06 2.04 1.38
N ARG A 78 0.17 3.03 0.51
CA ARG A 78 0.88 4.27 0.84
C ARG A 78 0.26 4.96 2.05
N SER A 79 -1.06 5.08 2.10
CA SER A 79 -1.79 5.70 3.20
C SER A 79 -1.64 4.91 4.52
N GLU A 80 -1.79 3.58 4.49
CA GLU A 80 -1.63 2.72 5.67
C GLU A 80 -0.21 2.83 6.24
N GLN A 81 0.80 2.74 5.38
CA GLN A 81 2.20 2.83 5.76
C GLN A 81 2.58 4.23 6.29
N TYR A 82 2.02 5.30 5.70
CA TYR A 82 2.25 6.65 6.21
C TYR A 82 1.65 6.83 7.60
N ALA A 83 0.41 6.36 7.80
CA ALA A 83 -0.26 6.43 9.09
C ALA A 83 0.54 5.70 10.17
N LEU A 84 1.08 4.52 9.85
CA LEU A 84 1.94 3.78 10.76
C LEU A 84 3.20 4.57 11.11
N LEU A 85 3.92 5.07 10.10
CA LEU A 85 5.17 5.80 10.29
C LEU A 85 4.97 7.08 11.12
N ASP A 86 3.92 7.84 10.82
CA ASP A 86 3.63 9.09 11.50
C ASP A 86 3.26 8.86 12.97
N ASN A 87 2.36 7.91 13.23
CA ASN A 87 1.98 7.52 14.58
C ASN A 87 3.16 6.95 15.36
N ALA A 88 3.95 6.07 14.76
CA ALA A 88 5.14 5.49 15.40
C ALA A 88 6.17 6.57 15.76
N SER A 89 6.37 7.56 14.90
CA SER A 89 7.33 8.65 15.17
C SER A 89 6.86 9.51 16.34
N ASN A 90 5.59 9.88 16.37
CA ASN A 90 5.00 10.68 17.45
C ASN A 90 4.99 9.92 18.78
N GLU A 91 4.58 8.66 18.75
CA GLU A 91 4.48 7.84 19.95
C GLU A 91 5.87 7.50 20.51
N LEU A 92 6.88 7.27 19.67
CA LEU A 92 8.25 7.08 20.13
C LEU A 92 8.76 8.29 20.93
N MET A 93 8.52 9.50 20.43
CA MET A 93 8.90 10.73 21.11
C MET A 93 8.13 10.87 22.44
N PHE A 94 6.82 10.62 22.43
CA PHE A 94 6.00 10.64 23.64
C PHE A 94 6.48 9.62 24.68
N LEU A 95 6.71 8.37 24.30
CA LEU A 95 7.14 7.30 25.21
C LEU A 95 8.51 7.60 25.82
N SER A 96 9.46 8.12 25.03
CA SER A 96 10.77 8.49 25.54
C SER A 96 10.68 9.64 26.54
N ASP A 97 9.89 10.67 26.25
CA ASP A 97 9.78 11.87 27.10
C ASP A 97 8.95 11.62 28.36
N PHE A 98 7.79 10.97 28.22
CA PHE A 98 6.84 10.76 29.31
C PHE A 98 7.36 9.74 30.34
N PHE A 99 7.95 8.64 29.88
CA PHE A 99 8.48 7.59 30.76
C PHE A 99 9.97 7.77 31.09
N MET A 100 10.61 8.82 30.55
CA MET A 100 12.05 9.05 30.63
C MET A 100 12.88 7.82 30.19
N ALA A 101 12.32 7.02 29.28
CA ALA A 101 12.92 5.78 28.80
C ALA A 101 13.96 6.09 27.72
N LYS A 102 15.13 5.45 27.84
CA LYS A 102 16.25 5.59 26.90
C LYS A 102 16.73 4.23 26.42
N ASP A 103 17.39 4.24 25.27
CA ASP A 103 18.04 3.07 24.68
C ASP A 103 17.09 1.86 24.65
N ASN A 104 17.51 0.73 25.19
CA ASN A 104 16.75 -0.53 25.18
C ASN A 104 15.40 -0.45 25.90
N ALA A 105 15.30 0.32 27.00
CA ALA A 105 14.04 0.46 27.72
C ALA A 105 12.97 1.16 26.88
N CYS A 106 13.39 2.14 26.06
CA CYS A 106 12.48 2.79 25.12
C CYS A 106 12.06 1.84 23.99
N ILE A 107 12.97 1.00 23.51
CA ILE A 107 12.69 -0.03 22.48
C ILE A 107 11.66 -1.05 22.99
N GLU A 108 11.87 -1.59 24.20
CA GLU A 108 10.95 -2.55 24.80
C GLU A 108 9.56 -1.95 25.02
N LEU A 109 9.50 -0.73 25.55
CA LEU A 109 8.24 -0.03 25.76
C LEU A 109 7.52 0.23 24.43
N PHE A 110 8.23 0.72 23.42
CA PHE A 110 7.66 0.94 22.09
C PHE A 110 7.11 -0.35 21.48
N ASN A 111 7.88 -1.45 21.54
CA ASN A 111 7.44 -2.74 21.02
C ASN A 111 6.21 -3.25 21.76
N SER A 112 6.13 -3.07 23.09
CA SER A 112 4.94 -3.46 23.85
C SER A 112 3.66 -2.75 23.40
N VAL A 113 3.78 -1.52 22.87
CA VAL A 113 2.66 -0.74 22.35
C VAL A 113 2.33 -1.11 20.89
N PHE A 114 3.35 -1.26 20.03
CA PHE A 114 3.15 -1.43 18.58
C PHE A 114 3.13 -2.86 18.06
N GLU A 115 3.56 -3.87 18.82
CA GLU A 115 3.70 -5.24 18.34
C GLU A 115 2.40 -5.79 17.73
N ILE A 116 1.26 -5.57 18.38
CA ILE A 116 -0.05 -6.02 17.86
C ILE A 116 -0.39 -5.30 16.55
N THR A 117 -0.14 -3.99 16.49
CA THR A 117 -0.38 -3.16 15.29
C THR A 117 0.47 -3.61 14.12
N PHE A 118 1.77 -3.88 14.34
CA PHE A 118 2.67 -4.40 13.31
C PHE A 118 2.20 -5.74 12.78
N ASN A 119 1.85 -6.67 13.66
CA ASN A 119 1.34 -7.98 13.27
C ASN A 119 0.03 -7.89 12.47
N LEU A 120 -0.86 -6.96 12.82
CA LEU A 120 -2.10 -6.73 12.08
C LEU A 120 -1.82 -6.20 10.66
N LEU A 121 -0.96 -5.19 10.56
CA LEU A 121 -0.63 -4.56 9.28
C LEU A 121 0.14 -5.50 8.35
N LEU A 122 1.11 -6.27 8.87
CA LEU A 122 1.83 -7.28 8.07
C LEU A 122 0.85 -8.33 7.50
N LYS A 123 -0.05 -8.87 8.33
CA LYS A 123 -1.07 -9.82 7.87
C LYS A 123 -2.02 -9.22 6.84
N ASN A 124 -2.36 -7.94 6.98
CA ASN A 124 -3.20 -7.22 6.01
C ASN A 124 -2.46 -7.04 4.68
N SER A 125 -1.20 -6.58 4.71
CA SER A 125 -0.38 -6.41 3.51
C SER A 125 -0.14 -7.73 2.79
N GLU A 126 0.18 -8.82 3.51
CA GLU A 126 0.30 -10.15 2.92
C GLU A 126 -0.99 -10.59 2.20
N ARG A 127 -2.15 -10.34 2.82
CA ARG A 127 -3.45 -10.69 2.23
C ARG A 127 -3.68 -9.92 0.93
N GLN A 128 -3.45 -8.60 0.95
CA GLN A 128 -3.61 -7.75 -0.23
C GLN A 128 -2.69 -8.17 -1.37
N ILE A 129 -1.41 -8.44 -1.07
CA ILE A 129 -0.42 -8.88 -2.06
C ILE A 129 -0.79 -10.26 -2.63
N LYS A 130 -1.25 -11.21 -1.81
CA LYS A 130 -1.67 -12.54 -2.27
C LYS A 130 -2.90 -12.48 -3.19
N SER A 131 -3.75 -11.48 -3.03
CA SER A 131 -4.98 -11.31 -3.82
C SER A 131 -4.81 -10.48 -5.10
N THR A 132 -3.69 -9.78 -5.27
CA THR A 132 -3.49 -8.88 -6.43
C THR A 132 -2.78 -9.57 -7.60
N HIS A 133 -3.20 -9.24 -8.81
CA HIS A 133 -2.53 -9.65 -10.05
C HIS A 133 -1.83 -8.49 -10.75
N ASP A 134 -1.86 -7.30 -10.15
CA ASP A 134 -1.21 -6.10 -10.66
C ASP A 134 0.26 -6.03 -10.21
N ALA A 135 1.17 -6.43 -11.11
CA ALA A 135 2.60 -6.37 -10.85
C ALA A 135 3.13 -4.93 -10.67
N ILE A 136 2.48 -3.93 -11.28
CA ILE A 136 2.88 -2.53 -11.13
C ILE A 136 2.49 -2.03 -9.75
N ALA A 137 1.30 -2.36 -9.26
CA ALA A 137 0.91 -2.03 -7.88
C ALA A 137 1.93 -2.57 -6.87
N ILE A 138 2.32 -3.84 -6.99
CA ILE A 138 3.32 -4.46 -6.11
C ILE A 138 4.66 -3.72 -6.22
N PHE A 139 5.12 -3.45 -7.44
CA PHE A 139 6.36 -2.71 -7.67
C PHE A 139 6.33 -1.31 -7.02
N LEU A 140 5.22 -0.58 -7.16
CA LEU A 140 5.04 0.72 -6.53
C LEU A 140 5.03 0.62 -4.99
N CYS A 141 4.37 -0.39 -4.42
CA CYS A 141 4.40 -0.66 -2.98
C CYS A 141 5.81 -0.90 -2.43
N ILE A 142 6.65 -1.64 -3.15
CA ILE A 142 8.06 -1.83 -2.79
C ILE A 142 8.80 -0.49 -2.77
N ASN A 143 8.61 0.35 -3.80
CA ASN A 143 9.22 1.67 -3.85
C ASN A 143 8.71 2.59 -2.72
N ILE A 144 7.43 2.50 -2.36
CA ILE A 144 6.84 3.22 -1.23
C ILE A 144 7.55 2.83 0.08
N ILE A 145 7.77 1.54 0.34
CA ILE A 145 8.53 1.10 1.53
C ILE A 145 9.93 1.71 1.54
N GLN A 146 10.65 1.67 0.42
CA GLN A 146 11.99 2.27 0.34
C GLN A 146 11.99 3.77 0.66
N ARG A 147 10.97 4.52 0.22
CA ARG A 147 10.83 5.95 0.56
C ARG A 147 10.53 6.15 2.04
N TYR A 148 9.67 5.32 2.64
CA TYR A 148 9.40 5.40 4.07
C TYR A 148 10.56 4.97 4.96
N GLU A 149 11.43 4.06 4.52
CA GLU A 149 12.67 3.77 5.25
C GLU A 149 13.57 5.01 5.33
N ILE A 150 13.70 5.76 4.23
CA ILE A 150 14.48 6.99 4.19
C ILE A 150 13.84 8.04 5.13
N LEU A 151 12.52 8.17 5.10
CA LEU A 151 11.79 9.10 5.96
C LEU A 151 11.89 8.73 7.44
N ALA A 152 11.78 7.44 7.79
CA ALA A 152 11.94 6.94 9.14
C ALA A 152 13.35 7.20 9.70
N LYS A 153 14.39 7.11 8.84
CA LYS A 153 15.77 7.47 9.23
C LYS A 153 15.88 8.97 9.51
N LYS A 154 15.28 9.82 8.68
CA LYS A 154 15.23 11.27 8.90
C LYS A 154 14.50 11.63 10.21
N ARG A 155 13.43 10.90 10.55
CA ARG A 155 12.65 11.05 11.78
C ARG A 155 13.24 10.30 12.99
N GLN A 156 14.41 9.68 12.85
CA GLN A 156 15.11 8.92 13.91
C GLN A 156 14.33 7.76 14.54
N CYS A 157 13.26 7.29 13.88
CA CYS A 157 12.42 6.17 14.35
C CYS A 157 12.70 4.85 13.62
N PHE A 158 13.62 4.85 12.64
CA PHE A 158 13.97 3.67 11.85
C PHE A 158 14.33 2.42 12.66
N PRO A 159 15.11 2.48 13.77
CA PRO A 159 15.46 1.26 14.53
C PRO A 159 14.23 0.49 15.01
N MET A 160 13.15 1.19 15.38
CA MET A 160 11.90 0.59 15.85
C MET A 160 11.08 -0.02 14.72
N LEU A 161 11.13 0.59 13.53
CA LEU A 161 10.35 0.17 12.36
C LEU A 161 11.10 -0.82 11.45
N ALA A 162 12.40 -1.04 11.69
CA ALA A 162 13.24 -1.87 10.85
C ALA A 162 12.75 -3.32 10.75
N TYR A 163 12.17 -3.87 11.83
CA TYR A 163 11.57 -5.21 11.78
C TYR A 163 10.38 -5.26 10.82
N PHE A 164 9.50 -4.26 10.92
CA PHE A 164 8.29 -4.19 10.11
C PHE A 164 8.60 -4.02 8.61
N PHE A 165 9.56 -3.15 8.24
CA PHE A 165 9.89 -2.95 6.82
C PHE A 165 10.70 -4.08 6.18
N LYS A 166 11.34 -4.95 6.99
CA LYS A 166 12.15 -6.07 6.50
C LYS A 166 11.42 -7.42 6.53
N SER A 167 10.21 -7.47 7.07
CA SER A 167 9.36 -8.68 7.14
C SER A 167 8.61 -8.87 5.83
#